data_AF-A0A2V2D8Q5-F1
#
_entry.id   AF-A0A2V2D8Q5-F1
#
_cell.length_a   1.000
_cell.length_b   1.000
_cell.length_c   1.000
_cell.angle_alpha   90.00
_cell.angle_beta   90.00
_cell.angle_gamma   90.00
#
_symmetry.space_group_name_H-M   'P 1'
#
loop_
_entity.id
_entity.type
_entity.pdbx_description
1 polymer ?
#
loop_
_entity_poly.entity_id
_entity_poly.type
_entity_poly.pdbx_seq_one_letter_code
_entity_poly.pdbx_strand_id
1 'polypeptide(L)'
;MNKEYQKGEKIRLFKEANDGRWAKYESAISPEELDALKYACTKMWATKGNDAPRGGKLGDFFEILRDFSAGELEETMKNEISELNAKLDETLKSEIIYRFATVSNIGSFVIDGVKYSNFYGNGENKVDVCACTAADFKSAKYLTRREIYNAKEPISIVRFDFPKSIKVSVRDYDESFGSETINNALGFAIWQRKLKIFVEKKID
;
A
#
# COMPACT_ATOMS: atom_id res chain seq x y z
N MET A 1 3.31 3.03 20.47
CA MET A 1 4.21 2.13 21.24
C MET A 1 5.47 2.91 21.61
N ASN A 2 6.02 2.78 22.83
CA ASN A 2 7.28 3.44 23.24
C ASN A 2 8.49 2.50 23.07
N LYS A 3 8.60 1.83 21.92
CA LYS A 3 9.75 0.96 21.63
C LYS A 3 10.85 1.81 21.00
N GLU A 4 12.06 1.73 21.55
CA GLU A 4 13.25 2.40 21.05
C GLU A 4 14.10 1.39 20.28
N TYR A 5 14.61 1.79 19.12
CA TYR A 5 15.51 1.01 18.28
C TYR A 5 16.89 1.64 18.29
N GLN A 6 17.91 0.84 18.53
CA GLN A 6 19.28 1.33 18.67
C GLN A 6 20.13 0.96 17.46
N LYS A 7 21.01 1.87 17.04
CA LYS A 7 21.96 1.64 15.96
C LYS A 7 22.82 0.41 16.25
N GLY A 8 22.92 -0.46 15.24
CA GLY A 8 23.64 -1.73 15.33
C GLY A 8 22.82 -2.87 15.93
N GLU A 9 21.60 -2.59 16.43
CA GLU A 9 20.68 -3.63 16.84
C GLU A 9 20.30 -4.50 15.64
N LYS A 10 20.29 -5.82 15.85
CA LYS A 10 19.87 -6.81 14.86
C LYS A 10 18.59 -7.49 15.32
N ILE A 11 17.48 -7.16 14.67
CA ILE A 11 16.17 -7.76 14.91
C ILE A 11 15.98 -8.92 13.94
N ARG A 12 16.03 -10.14 14.45
CA ARG A 12 15.93 -11.35 13.64
C ARG A 12 14.47 -11.70 13.37
N LEU A 13 14.19 -12.10 12.13
CA LEU A 13 12.88 -12.59 11.71
C LEU A 13 12.73 -14.05 12.13
N PHE A 14 11.68 -14.32 12.90
CA PHE A 14 11.31 -15.68 13.29
C PHE A 14 9.93 -16.02 12.75
N LYS A 15 9.81 -17.22 12.18
CA LYS A 15 8.50 -17.80 11.86
C LYS A 15 8.19 -18.83 12.95
N GLU A 16 7.06 -18.67 13.62
CA GLU A 16 6.59 -19.70 14.56
C GLU A 16 6.40 -21.02 13.82
N ALA A 17 6.99 -22.08 14.37
CA ALA A 17 6.88 -23.41 13.81
C ALA A 17 5.58 -24.06 14.28
N ASN A 18 4.57 -24.08 13.43
CA ASN A 18 3.61 -25.17 13.46
C ASN A 18 4.30 -26.40 12.85
N ASP A 19 4.33 -27.51 13.60
CA ASP A 19 4.78 -28.86 13.19
C ASP A 19 6.19 -29.34 13.58
N GLY A 20 6.62 -29.04 14.81
CA GLY A 20 7.38 -30.01 15.61
C GLY A 20 8.81 -30.35 15.18
N ARG A 21 9.77 -29.43 15.40
CA ARG A 21 10.99 -29.57 16.26
C ARG A 21 12.16 -28.63 15.84
N TRP A 22 12.73 -27.95 16.86
CA TRP A 22 13.94 -27.09 17.01
C TRP A 22 13.99 -25.79 16.15
N ALA A 23 14.21 -24.57 16.66
CA ALA A 23 14.96 -24.08 17.83
C ALA A 23 14.35 -22.79 18.45
N LYS A 24 14.80 -22.42 19.66
CA LYS A 24 14.40 -21.22 20.44
C LYS A 24 15.10 -19.94 19.93
N TYR A 25 14.30 -18.91 19.68
CA TYR A 25 14.65 -17.50 19.86
C TYR A 25 13.43 -16.75 20.44
N GLU A 26 13.67 -15.68 21.19
CA GLU A 26 12.86 -15.26 22.34
C GLU A 26 11.44 -14.71 22.06
N SER A 27 11.09 -14.31 20.84
CA SER A 27 9.69 -14.00 20.45
C SER A 27 9.57 -13.71 18.94
N ALA A 28 8.40 -14.00 18.37
CA ALA A 28 8.06 -13.53 17.02
C ALA A 28 7.73 -12.02 17.06
N ILE A 29 8.22 -11.26 16.09
CA ILE A 29 7.82 -9.85 15.93
C ILE A 29 6.34 -9.77 15.55
N SER A 30 5.64 -8.75 16.05
CA SER A 30 4.24 -8.55 15.66
C SER A 30 4.15 -8.11 14.18
N PRO A 31 3.01 -8.36 13.50
CA PRO A 31 2.81 -7.86 12.14
C PRO A 31 3.00 -6.34 12.02
N GLU A 32 2.54 -5.59 13.01
CA GLU A 32 2.68 -4.12 13.07
C GLU A 32 4.14 -3.71 13.19
N GLU A 33 4.91 -4.40 14.04
CA GLU A 33 6.35 -4.16 14.18
C GLU A 33 7.11 -4.51 12.90
N LEU A 34 6.76 -5.61 12.24
CA LEU A 34 7.34 -6.01 10.96
C LEU A 34 7.11 -4.95 9.88
N ASP A 35 5.90 -4.40 9.78
CA ASP A 35 5.57 -3.37 8.80
C ASP A 35 6.29 -2.05 9.09
N ALA A 36 6.44 -1.69 10.37
CA ALA A 36 7.26 -0.57 10.80
C ALA A 36 8.72 -0.75 10.37
N LEU A 37 9.35 -1.90 10.63
CA LEU A 37 10.74 -2.17 10.25
C LEU A 37 10.96 -2.19 8.73
N LYS A 38 9.98 -2.67 7.95
CA LYS A 38 10.00 -2.55 6.48
C LYS A 38 9.97 -1.07 6.06
N TYR A 39 9.13 -0.25 6.69
CA TYR A 39 9.09 1.18 6.39
C TYR A 39 10.40 1.88 6.76
N ALA A 40 10.99 1.56 7.91
CA ALA A 40 12.32 2.04 8.31
C ALA A 40 13.40 1.70 7.26
N CYS A 41 13.32 0.53 6.61
CA CYS A 41 14.21 0.19 5.49
C CYS A 41 14.08 1.13 4.29
N THR A 42 12.86 1.57 3.97
CA THR A 42 12.64 2.52 2.87
C THR A 42 13.27 3.89 3.13
N LYS A 43 13.47 4.22 4.41
CA LYS A 43 14.11 5.46 4.86
C LYS A 43 15.61 5.32 5.12
N MET A 44 16.18 4.14 4.88
CA MET A 44 17.56 3.81 5.24
C MET A 44 17.83 3.97 6.75
N TRP A 45 16.81 3.78 7.58
CA TRP A 45 16.95 3.75 9.05
C TRP A 45 17.22 2.33 9.53
N ALA A 46 16.85 1.34 8.72
CA ALA A 46 17.21 -0.06 8.89
C ALA A 46 17.64 -0.64 7.52
N THR A 47 18.25 -1.81 7.52
CA THR A 47 18.50 -2.61 6.30
C THR A 47 18.14 -4.07 6.54
N LYS A 48 17.82 -4.79 5.47
CA LYS A 48 17.63 -6.24 5.53
C LYS A 48 18.96 -6.95 5.32
N GLY A 49 19.20 -7.99 6.12
CA GLY A 49 20.30 -8.92 5.95
C GLY A 49 19.85 -10.36 6.16
N ASN A 50 20.75 -11.29 5.88
CA ASN A 50 20.52 -12.72 6.10
C ASN A 50 21.82 -13.34 6.66
N ASP A 51 21.74 -13.88 7.88
CA ASP A 51 22.85 -14.52 8.61
C ASP A 51 23.09 -15.98 8.13
N ALA A 52 22.26 -16.53 7.24
CA ALA A 52 22.39 -17.92 6.79
C ALA A 52 23.21 -18.10 5.51
N PRO A 53 23.94 -19.23 5.40
CA PRO A 53 24.57 -19.63 4.15
C PRO A 53 23.51 -19.87 3.07
N ARG A 54 23.85 -19.46 1.82
CA ARG A 54 23.00 -19.44 0.61
C ARG A 54 21.73 -20.29 0.69
N GLY A 55 20.58 -19.63 0.88
CA GLY A 55 19.25 -20.22 0.67
C GLY A 55 18.50 -20.71 1.92
N GLY A 56 19.06 -20.51 3.12
CA GLY A 56 18.33 -20.77 4.37
C GLY A 56 17.18 -19.77 4.58
N LYS A 57 15.95 -20.27 4.84
CA LYS A 57 14.79 -19.46 5.28
C LYS A 57 14.95 -18.90 6.71
N LEU A 58 15.90 -19.43 7.47
CA LEU A 58 16.22 -19.04 8.84
C LEU A 58 17.46 -18.17 8.78
N GLY A 59 17.41 -16.94 9.31
CA GLY A 59 18.57 -16.04 9.32
C GLY A 59 18.27 -14.62 8.81
N ASP A 60 17.08 -14.34 8.29
CA ASP A 60 16.73 -12.97 7.92
C ASP A 60 16.71 -12.05 9.15
N PHE A 61 17.23 -10.84 9.00
CA PHE A 61 17.21 -9.82 10.04
C PHE A 61 17.03 -8.41 9.49
N PHE A 62 16.60 -7.51 10.35
CA PHE A 62 16.74 -6.07 10.19
C PHE A 62 17.92 -5.58 11.03
N GLU A 63 18.85 -4.87 10.41
CA GLU A 63 19.92 -4.15 11.11
C GLU A 63 19.57 -2.68 11.15
N ILE A 64 19.52 -2.12 12.37
CA ILE A 64 19.19 -0.73 12.60
C ILE A 64 20.40 0.14 12.29
N LEU A 65 20.26 1.06 11.35
CA LEU A 65 21.34 1.92 10.85
C LEU A 65 21.46 3.23 11.62
N ARG A 66 20.41 3.64 12.32
CA ARG A 66 20.36 4.83 13.18
C ARG A 66 19.39 4.60 14.35
N ASP A 67 19.57 5.33 15.44
CA ASP A 67 18.60 5.32 16.54
C ASP A 67 17.27 5.93 16.07
N PHE A 68 16.14 5.32 16.45
CA PHE A 68 14.81 5.89 16.26
C PHE A 68 13.80 5.25 17.22
N SER A 69 12.74 5.98 17.54
CA SER A 69 11.60 5.42 18.28
C SER A 69 10.51 4.92 17.34
N ALA A 70 9.71 3.96 17.80
CA ALA A 70 8.50 3.54 17.08
C ALA A 70 7.54 4.72 16.85
N GLY A 71 7.42 5.63 17.83
CA GLY A 71 6.61 6.85 17.70
C GLY A 71 7.12 7.80 16.62
N GLU A 72 8.43 8.05 16.55
CA GLU A 72 9.05 8.89 15.51
C GLU A 72 8.81 8.31 14.11
N LEU A 73 8.95 7.00 13.97
CA LEU A 73 8.72 6.30 12.72
C LEU A 73 7.23 6.35 12.29
N GLU A 74 6.31 6.13 13.24
CA GLU A 74 4.86 6.26 13.04
C GLU A 74 4.48 7.68 12.62
N GLU A 75 5.01 8.71 13.28
CA GLU A 75 4.75 10.11 12.97
C GLU A 75 5.30 10.48 11.59
N THR A 76 6.53 10.06 11.27
CA THR A 76 7.13 10.27 9.95
C THR A 76 6.29 9.60 8.86
N MET A 77 5.86 8.37 9.09
CA MET A 77 4.96 7.66 8.17
C MET A 77 3.64 8.43 7.99
N LYS A 78 3.02 8.89 9.07
CA LYS A 78 1.76 9.64 9.03
C LYS A 78 1.90 10.97 8.28
N ASN A 79 2.99 11.71 8.50
CA ASN A 79 3.26 12.99 7.84
C ASN A 79 3.48 12.79 6.35
N GLU A 80 4.28 11.79 5.95
CA GLU A 80 4.45 11.49 4.52
C GLU A 80 3.15 11.05 3.86
N ILE A 81 2.35 10.21 4.53
CA ILE A 81 1.02 9.83 4.03
C ILE A 81 0.15 11.08 3.82
N SER A 82 0.19 12.02 4.76
CA SER A 82 -0.55 13.28 4.68
C SER A 82 -0.07 14.15 3.50
N GLU A 83 1.24 14.32 3.34
CA GLU A 83 1.84 15.07 2.22
C GLU A 83 1.55 14.42 0.87
N LEU A 84 1.58 13.09 0.80
CA LEU A 84 1.30 12.33 -0.41
C LEU A 84 -0.19 12.39 -0.77
N ASN A 85 -1.08 12.36 0.22
CA ASN A 85 -2.51 12.60 0.01
C ASN A 85 -2.76 14.02 -0.50
N ALA A 86 -2.09 15.03 0.08
CA ALA A 86 -2.18 16.41 -0.39
C ALA A 86 -1.70 16.54 -1.85
N LYS A 87 -0.57 15.92 -2.22
CA LYS A 87 -0.08 15.89 -3.61
C LYS A 87 -1.07 15.23 -4.57
N LEU A 88 -1.72 14.13 -4.16
CA LEU A 88 -2.74 13.48 -4.98
C LEU A 88 -3.97 14.38 -5.19
N ASP A 89 -4.39 15.11 -4.16
CA ASP A 89 -5.53 16.02 -4.23
C ASP A 89 -5.20 17.32 -4.98
N GLU A 90 -3.94 17.76 -5.00
CA GLU A 90 -3.44 18.84 -5.85
C GLU A 90 -3.34 18.45 -7.34
N THR A 91 -3.01 17.19 -7.63
CA THR A 91 -2.76 16.71 -9.01
C THR A 91 -4.03 16.70 -9.87
N LEU A 92 -5.18 16.41 -9.27
CA LEU A 92 -6.48 16.52 -9.95
C LEU A 92 -7.56 16.93 -8.94
N LYS A 93 -8.04 18.18 -9.07
CA LYS A 93 -9.20 18.64 -8.32
C LYS A 93 -10.41 17.78 -8.69
N SER A 94 -10.90 17.02 -7.72
CA SER A 94 -12.00 16.07 -7.91
C SER A 94 -12.86 16.04 -6.65
N GLU A 95 -14.17 15.95 -6.83
CA GLU A 95 -15.14 15.93 -5.74
C GLU A 95 -15.45 14.47 -5.34
N ILE A 96 -15.30 14.11 -4.07
CA ILE A 96 -15.65 12.75 -3.61
C ILE A 96 -17.17 12.64 -3.56
N ILE A 97 -17.71 11.75 -4.40
CA ILE A 97 -19.17 11.52 -4.50
C ILE A 97 -19.60 10.23 -3.79
N TYR A 98 -18.67 9.30 -3.58
CA TYR A 98 -18.97 8.00 -2.99
C TYR A 98 -17.73 7.38 -2.35
N ARG A 99 -17.92 6.69 -1.22
CA ARG A 99 -16.86 6.00 -0.48
C ARG A 99 -17.30 4.62 -0.04
N PHE A 100 -16.39 3.67 -0.13
CA PHE A 100 -16.56 2.33 0.44
C PHE A 100 -15.22 1.73 0.85
N ALA A 101 -15.25 0.58 1.51
CA ALA A 101 -14.06 -0.14 1.93
C ALA A 101 -14.01 -1.52 1.27
N THR A 102 -12.78 -2.00 1.06
CA THR A 102 -12.51 -3.40 0.66
C THR A 102 -11.59 -4.04 1.70
N VAL A 103 -11.57 -5.36 1.78
CA VAL A 103 -10.70 -6.11 2.68
C VAL A 103 -9.70 -6.91 1.87
N SER A 104 -8.43 -6.73 2.17
CA SER A 104 -7.34 -7.40 1.48
C SER A 104 -6.61 -8.36 2.41
N ASN A 105 -6.37 -9.59 1.95
CA ASN A 105 -5.50 -10.54 2.66
C ASN A 105 -4.12 -10.66 2.00
N ILE A 106 -3.98 -10.22 0.75
CA ILE A 106 -2.74 -10.36 -0.05
C ILE A 106 -2.12 -9.02 -0.44
N GLY A 107 -2.69 -7.90 0.01
CA GLY A 107 -2.23 -6.55 -0.31
C GLY A 107 -2.59 -6.11 -1.73
N SER A 108 -3.85 -6.22 -2.13
CA SER A 108 -4.32 -5.82 -3.46
C SER A 108 -5.76 -5.31 -3.51
N PHE A 109 -6.07 -4.58 -4.57
CA PHE A 109 -7.42 -4.31 -5.06
C PHE A 109 -7.69 -5.20 -6.27
N VAL A 110 -8.90 -5.76 -6.37
CA VAL A 110 -9.33 -6.49 -7.58
C VAL A 110 -10.29 -5.61 -8.36
N ILE A 111 -9.90 -5.22 -9.57
CA ILE A 111 -10.70 -4.36 -10.45
C ILE A 111 -10.87 -5.08 -11.78
N ASP A 112 -12.11 -5.34 -12.18
CA ASP A 112 -12.47 -6.17 -13.36
C ASP A 112 -11.75 -7.54 -13.36
N GLY A 113 -11.61 -8.16 -12.18
CA GLY A 113 -10.89 -9.44 -12.00
C GLY A 113 -9.36 -9.33 -12.03
N VAL A 114 -8.81 -8.13 -12.28
CA VAL A 114 -7.36 -7.89 -12.29
C VAL A 114 -6.88 -7.44 -10.91
N LYS A 115 -5.84 -8.09 -10.39
CA LYS A 115 -5.21 -7.75 -9.11
C LYS A 115 -4.19 -6.63 -9.28
N TYR A 116 -4.40 -5.55 -8.54
CA TYR A 116 -3.49 -4.42 -8.45
C TYR A 116 -2.95 -4.32 -7.02
N SER A 117 -1.64 -4.39 -6.84
CA SER A 117 -1.06 -4.33 -5.49
C SER A 117 -1.32 -2.98 -4.83
N ASN A 118 -1.71 -3.02 -3.55
CA ASN A 118 -1.88 -1.86 -2.68
C ASN A 118 -0.58 -1.55 -1.90
N PHE A 119 0.50 -2.30 -2.13
CA PHE A 119 1.84 -2.19 -1.55
C PHE A 119 1.99 -2.33 -0.02
N TYR A 120 0.90 -2.43 0.76
CA TYR A 120 0.94 -2.32 2.24
C TYR A 120 0.23 -3.48 2.96
N GLY A 121 0.24 -4.67 2.36
CA GLY A 121 -0.19 -5.92 3.00
C GLY A 121 -1.67 -5.96 3.39
N ASN A 122 -1.99 -6.87 4.32
CA ASN A 122 -3.34 -7.30 4.66
C ASN A 122 -4.08 -6.22 5.48
N GLY A 123 -5.37 -6.03 5.24
CA GLY A 123 -6.26 -5.20 6.05
C GLY A 123 -7.35 -4.49 5.27
N GLU A 124 -8.01 -3.53 5.94
CA GLU A 124 -9.00 -2.67 5.32
C GLU A 124 -8.34 -1.66 4.38
N ASN A 125 -8.91 -1.55 3.19
CA ASN A 125 -8.56 -0.61 2.15
C ASN A 125 -9.71 0.37 1.94
N LYS A 126 -9.38 1.62 1.62
CA LYS A 126 -10.37 2.67 1.33
C LYS A 126 -10.50 2.89 -0.16
N VAL A 127 -11.74 3.06 -0.62
CA VAL A 127 -12.04 3.42 -2.01
C VAL A 127 -12.81 4.74 -2.02
N ASP A 128 -12.22 5.74 -2.67
CA ASP A 128 -12.85 7.03 -2.95
C ASP A 128 -13.26 7.06 -4.43
N VAL A 129 -14.52 7.31 -4.72
CA VAL A 129 -15.01 7.60 -6.07
C VAL A 129 -15.19 9.10 -6.20
N CYS A 130 -14.49 9.68 -7.19
CA CYS A 130 -14.35 11.11 -7.34
C CYS A 130 -14.84 11.58 -8.70
N ALA A 131 -15.74 12.56 -8.72
CA ALA A 131 -16.20 13.21 -9.94
C ALA A 131 -15.19 14.27 -10.39
N CYS A 132 -14.90 14.27 -11.69
CA CYS A 132 -14.09 15.29 -12.37
C CYS A 132 -14.53 15.44 -13.83
N THR A 133 -14.14 16.53 -14.49
CA THR A 133 -14.41 16.66 -15.94
C THR A 133 -13.43 15.80 -16.74
N ALA A 134 -13.86 15.25 -17.87
CA ALA A 134 -12.98 14.46 -18.74
C ALA A 134 -11.78 15.29 -19.27
N ALA A 135 -11.97 16.61 -19.44
CA ALA A 135 -10.91 17.52 -19.87
C ALA A 135 -9.83 17.71 -18.79
N ASP A 136 -10.23 17.89 -17.53
CA ASP A 136 -9.30 18.01 -16.40
C ASP A 136 -8.56 16.70 -16.16
N PHE A 137 -9.26 15.56 -16.23
CA PHE A 137 -8.64 14.25 -16.09
C PHE A 137 -7.59 13.98 -17.19
N LYS A 138 -7.87 14.37 -18.44
CA LYS A 138 -6.93 14.23 -19.56
C LYS A 138 -5.70 15.15 -19.42
N SER A 139 -5.91 16.38 -18.95
CA SER A 139 -4.87 17.41 -18.86
C SER A 139 -4.04 17.37 -17.58
N ALA A 140 -4.44 16.57 -16.57
CA ALA A 140 -3.69 16.37 -15.34
C ALA A 140 -2.24 15.94 -15.63
N LYS A 141 -1.30 16.82 -15.29
CA LYS A 141 0.15 16.62 -15.44
C LYS A 141 0.61 15.59 -14.40
N TYR A 142 1.16 14.49 -14.90
CA TYR A 142 1.74 13.35 -14.15
C TYR A 142 0.76 12.43 -13.45
N LEU A 143 0.30 11.43 -14.21
CA LEU A 143 -0.19 10.18 -13.63
C LEU A 143 0.26 9.04 -14.58
N THR A 144 1.57 8.78 -14.62
CA THR A 144 2.20 7.91 -15.61
C THR A 144 1.94 6.43 -15.32
N ARG A 145 1.57 5.70 -16.37
CA ARG A 145 1.40 4.24 -16.45
C ARG A 145 2.74 3.52 -16.25
N ARG A 146 2.91 2.61 -15.27
CA ARG A 146 3.70 1.36 -15.44
C ARG A 146 3.71 0.34 -14.29
N GLU A 147 4.06 -0.87 -14.72
CA GLU A 147 3.88 -2.21 -14.15
C GLU A 147 4.95 -2.69 -13.15
N ILE A 148 5.94 -1.88 -12.75
CA ILE A 148 7.03 -2.32 -11.87
C ILE A 148 7.44 -1.18 -10.91
N TYR A 149 7.57 -1.50 -9.62
CA TYR A 149 7.87 -0.58 -8.52
C TYR A 149 9.17 0.24 -8.70
N ASN A 150 9.08 1.57 -8.52
CA ASN A 150 10.19 2.49 -8.30
C ASN A 150 9.79 3.47 -7.17
N ALA A 151 10.54 3.50 -6.06
CA ALA A 151 10.27 4.36 -4.91
C ALA A 151 10.45 5.87 -5.17
N LYS A 152 10.99 6.26 -6.34
CA LYS A 152 11.35 7.63 -6.69
C LYS A 152 10.43 8.28 -7.74
N GLU A 153 9.39 7.61 -8.23
CA GLU A 153 8.56 8.07 -9.35
C GLU A 153 7.04 7.97 -9.08
N PRO A 154 6.20 8.79 -9.75
CA PRO A 154 4.85 9.13 -9.27
C PRO A 154 3.75 8.09 -9.52
N ILE A 155 2.71 8.22 -8.69
CA ILE A 155 1.39 7.56 -8.66
C ILE A 155 0.93 6.96 -9.99
N SER A 156 0.68 5.64 -10.00
CA SER A 156 0.09 4.94 -11.15
C SER A 156 -1.39 5.28 -11.27
N ILE A 157 -1.77 5.95 -12.37
CA ILE A 157 -3.17 5.99 -12.82
C ILE A 157 -3.36 5.15 -14.05
N VAL A 158 -4.29 4.22 -13.94
CA VAL A 158 -4.84 3.51 -15.08
C VAL A 158 -5.87 4.43 -15.70
N ARG A 159 -5.55 4.98 -16.87
CA ARG A 159 -6.49 5.76 -17.69
C ARG A 159 -7.20 4.82 -18.65
N PHE A 160 -8.48 5.05 -18.86
CA PHE A 160 -9.24 4.36 -19.89
C PHE A 160 -9.35 5.26 -21.13
N ASP A 161 -9.39 4.63 -22.31
CA ASP A 161 -9.53 5.36 -23.57
C ASP A 161 -10.91 6.03 -23.68
N PHE A 162 -11.91 5.46 -23.01
CA PHE A 162 -13.28 5.96 -22.90
C PHE A 162 -13.86 5.63 -21.51
N PRO A 163 -14.83 6.42 -21.01
CA PRO A 163 -15.52 6.11 -19.77
C PRO A 163 -16.14 4.70 -19.84
N LYS A 164 -15.89 3.87 -18.84
CA LYS A 164 -16.47 2.53 -18.76
C LYS A 164 -16.92 2.18 -17.36
N SER A 165 -17.79 1.18 -17.26
CA SER A 165 -18.13 0.58 -15.97
C SER A 165 -17.02 -0.37 -15.54
N ILE A 166 -16.66 -0.31 -14.26
CA ILE A 166 -15.69 -1.22 -13.64
C ILE A 166 -16.30 -1.87 -12.40
N LYS A 167 -15.81 -3.07 -12.06
CA LYS A 167 -16.19 -3.77 -10.84
C LYS A 167 -15.02 -3.85 -9.88
N VAL A 168 -15.22 -3.45 -8.64
CA VAL A 168 -14.22 -3.52 -7.57
C VAL A 168 -14.67 -4.59 -6.58
N SER A 169 -13.90 -5.67 -6.44
CA SER A 169 -14.26 -6.74 -5.50
C SER A 169 -14.12 -6.26 -4.06
N VAL A 170 -15.08 -6.66 -3.21
CA VAL A 170 -15.04 -6.32 -1.78
C VAL A 170 -13.89 -7.04 -1.07
N ARG A 171 -13.45 -8.19 -1.60
CA ARG A 171 -12.30 -8.96 -1.10
C ARG A 171 -11.38 -9.36 -2.24
N ASP A 172 -10.08 -9.39 -1.98
CA ASP A 172 -9.08 -9.76 -3.00
C ASP A 172 -8.73 -11.25 -3.07
N TYR A 173 -9.26 -12.02 -2.13
CA TYR A 173 -9.10 -13.47 -2.02
C TYR A 173 -10.40 -14.25 -2.26
N ASP A 174 -11.54 -13.57 -2.37
CA ASP A 174 -12.86 -14.17 -2.54
C ASP A 174 -13.81 -13.25 -3.31
N GLU A 175 -13.95 -13.50 -4.62
CA GLU A 175 -14.83 -12.73 -5.50
C GLU A 175 -16.32 -13.04 -5.29
N SER A 176 -16.66 -14.15 -4.61
CA SER A 176 -18.06 -14.52 -4.33
C SER A 176 -18.71 -13.61 -3.27
N PHE A 177 -17.88 -12.89 -2.50
CA PHE A 177 -18.32 -11.93 -1.49
C PHE A 177 -18.93 -10.65 -2.08
N GLY A 178 -18.86 -10.50 -3.40
CA GLY A 178 -19.48 -9.41 -4.13
C GLY A 178 -18.49 -8.34 -4.58
N SER A 179 -19.02 -7.42 -5.37
CA SER A 179 -18.26 -6.34 -5.99
C SER A 179 -19.11 -5.07 -6.08
N GLU A 180 -18.47 -3.93 -5.89
CA GLU A 180 -19.08 -2.63 -6.18
C GLU A 180 -18.90 -2.28 -7.65
N THR A 181 -20.00 -1.90 -8.32
CA THR A 181 -19.97 -1.49 -9.73
C THR A 181 -19.94 0.02 -9.82
N ILE A 182 -18.87 0.56 -10.39
CA ILE A 182 -18.69 2.00 -10.60
C ILE A 182 -18.87 2.31 -12.09
N ASN A 183 -19.85 3.15 -12.41
CA ASN A 183 -20.17 3.53 -13.78
C ASN A 183 -19.42 4.81 -14.19
N ASN A 184 -19.18 4.97 -15.50
CA ASN A 184 -18.51 6.14 -16.10
C ASN A 184 -17.11 6.43 -15.53
N ALA A 185 -16.36 5.40 -15.15
CA ALA A 185 -14.98 5.56 -14.71
C ALA A 185 -14.11 6.00 -15.89
N LEU A 186 -13.37 7.09 -15.71
CA LEU A 186 -12.33 7.61 -16.61
C LEU A 186 -10.97 6.93 -16.36
N GLY A 187 -10.79 6.42 -15.15
CA GLY A 187 -9.59 5.75 -14.71
C GLY A 187 -9.52 5.65 -13.19
N PHE A 188 -8.41 5.16 -12.66
CA PHE A 188 -8.20 5.05 -11.22
C PHE A 188 -6.74 5.14 -10.82
N ALA A 189 -6.48 5.59 -9.59
CA ALA A 189 -5.18 5.61 -8.93
C ALA A 189 -5.17 4.65 -7.75
N ILE A 190 -4.08 3.90 -7.57
CA ILE A 190 -3.85 3.16 -6.33
C ILE A 190 -2.66 3.78 -5.63
N TRP A 191 -2.86 4.11 -4.36
CA TRP A 191 -1.84 4.65 -3.49
C TRP A 191 -1.98 4.05 -2.10
N GLN A 192 -1.00 3.23 -1.71
CA GLN A 192 -1.08 2.48 -0.45
C GLN A 192 -2.42 1.71 -0.36
N ARG A 193 -3.06 1.71 0.79
CA ARG A 193 -4.40 1.13 1.03
C ARG A 193 -5.56 1.99 0.51
N LYS A 194 -5.30 2.92 -0.42
CA LYS A 194 -6.31 3.82 -0.99
C LYS A 194 -6.41 3.64 -2.50
N LEU A 195 -7.63 3.39 -2.97
CA LEU A 195 -8.00 3.41 -4.38
C LEU A 195 -8.83 4.67 -4.64
N LYS A 196 -8.41 5.51 -5.59
CA LYS A 196 -9.17 6.70 -6.03
C LYS A 196 -9.65 6.45 -7.45
N ILE A 197 -10.96 6.29 -7.64
CA ILE A 197 -11.58 6.05 -8.95
C ILE A 197 -12.14 7.38 -9.44
N PHE A 198 -11.76 7.78 -10.65
CA PHE A 198 -12.22 9.02 -11.25
C PHE A 198 -13.38 8.72 -12.18
N VAL A 199 -14.52 9.35 -11.96
CA VAL A 199 -15.69 9.24 -12.81
C VAL A 199 -15.99 10.58 -13.49
N GLU A 200 -16.58 10.50 -14.68
CA GLU A 200 -17.01 11.68 -15.39
C GLU A 200 -18.15 12.36 -14.63
N LYS A 201 -17.95 13.64 -14.31
CA LYS A 201 -19.00 14.49 -13.75
C LYS A 201 -20.08 14.66 -14.82
N LYS A 202 -21.29 14.15 -14.57
CA LYS A 202 -22.46 14.49 -15.38
C LYS A 202 -22.75 15.97 -15.15
N ILE A 203 -22.72 16.74 -16.24
CA ILE A 203 -23.19 18.12 -16.24
C ILE A 203 -24.71 17.99 -16.47
N ASP A 204 -25.49 18.30 -15.45
CA ASP A 204 -26.93 18.51 -15.58
C ASP A 204 -27.21 19.89 -16.22
#